data_AF-A0AAU4MSC1-F1
#
_entry.id   AF-A0AAU4MSC1-F1
#
_cell.length_a   1.000
_cell.length_b   1.000
_cell.length_c   1.000
_cell.angle_alpha   90.00
_cell.angle_beta   90.00
_cell.angle_gamma   90.00
#
_symmetry.space_group_name_H-M   'P 1'
#
loop_
_entity.id
_entity.type
_entity.pdbx_description
1 polymer ?
#
loop_
_entity_poly.entity_id
_entity_poly.type
_entity_poly.pdbx_seq_one_letter_code
_entity_poly.pdbx_strand_id
1 'polypeptide(L)'
;MALPQPEFGGTSRAESVGGGLLSPRTAPLRGSLATTACMETLQVGYLHAVAAAAGCSLSQPFPDNGIDWHVSHSSAGHTVDDEVTIKVQLKCTYQIPPHPPGPAFSFTLDNDHLVKLARTPVSVHKILVVMLVPRTQDEWLRASHDRLDLRHCCYWTNLAGHPVTGRRRTTVRIPTSRIFDDRALCEIMTRVGAGGRP
;
A
#
# COMPACT_ATOMS: atom_id res chain seq x y z
N MET A 1 2.22 48.74 36.91
CA MET A 1 0.85 49.26 36.80
C MET A 1 -0.06 48.04 36.84
N ALA A 2 -0.62 47.79 38.02
CA ALA A 2 -1.44 46.62 38.36
C ALA A 2 -2.75 47.14 38.94
N LEU A 3 -3.88 46.59 38.52
CA LEU A 3 -5.24 46.84 39.03
C LEU A 3 -6.18 45.77 38.39
N PRO A 4 -7.28 45.34 39.02
CA PRO A 4 -7.35 44.54 40.25
C PRO A 4 -8.12 43.20 40.03
N GLN A 5 -8.02 42.29 41.01
CA GLN A 5 -8.88 41.10 41.15
C GLN A 5 -10.20 41.46 41.85
N PRO A 6 -11.29 40.69 41.65
CA PRO A 6 -12.32 40.52 42.67
C PRO A 6 -12.40 39.07 43.17
N GLU A 7 -12.48 38.90 44.49
CA GLU A 7 -12.69 37.62 45.16
C GLU A 7 -14.18 37.26 45.34
N PHE A 8 -14.43 35.96 45.13
CA PHE A 8 -15.43 35.00 45.64
C PHE A 8 -16.74 35.43 46.32
N GLY A 9 -17.84 34.83 45.82
CA GLY A 9 -19.09 34.58 46.55
C GLY A 9 -19.83 33.38 45.93
N GLY A 10 -19.95 32.27 46.67
CA GLY A 10 -20.34 30.97 46.14
C GLY A 10 -21.83 30.75 45.88
N THR A 11 -22.14 29.62 45.22
CA THR A 11 -23.17 28.66 45.67
C THR A 11 -23.07 27.39 44.82
N SER A 12 -23.14 26.25 45.49
CA SER A 12 -23.19 24.91 44.95
C SER A 12 -24.34 24.74 43.95
N ARG A 13 -24.02 24.26 42.74
CA ARG A 13 -24.89 23.36 41.99
C ARG A 13 -24.02 22.26 41.40
N ALA A 14 -24.20 21.06 41.92
CA ALA A 14 -23.75 19.84 41.29
C ALA A 14 -24.44 19.73 39.93
N GLU A 15 -23.75 20.12 38.86
CA GLU A 15 -24.10 19.68 37.53
C GLU A 15 -23.66 18.22 37.41
N SER A 16 -24.66 17.34 37.50
CA SER A 16 -24.54 15.95 37.09
C SER A 16 -24.01 15.92 35.67
N VAL A 17 -22.73 15.59 35.51
CA VAL A 17 -22.16 15.15 34.24
C VAL A 17 -22.91 13.88 33.88
N GLY A 18 -23.97 14.06 33.07
CA GLY A 18 -24.74 12.98 32.50
C GLY A 18 -23.77 12.08 31.75
N GLY A 19 -23.49 10.92 32.33
CA GLY A 19 -22.89 9.80 31.63
C GLY A 19 -23.84 9.41 30.51
N GLY A 20 -23.69 10.07 29.37
CA GLY A 20 -24.28 9.63 28.12
C GLY A 20 -23.72 8.25 27.86
N LEU A 21 -24.54 7.21 28.08
CA LEU A 21 -24.28 5.90 27.50
C LEU A 21 -24.04 6.15 26.01
N LEU A 22 -22.78 6.02 25.60
CA LEU A 22 -22.44 5.91 24.19
C LEU A 22 -23.25 4.72 23.67
N SER A 23 -24.31 5.00 22.92
CA SER A 23 -25.03 3.96 22.19
C SER A 23 -24.00 3.10 21.48
N PRO A 24 -23.98 1.77 21.68
CA PRO A 24 -23.02 0.93 21.00
C PRO A 24 -23.18 1.18 19.51
N ARG A 25 -22.13 1.69 18.87
CA ARG A 25 -22.12 1.94 17.43
C ARG A 25 -22.46 0.61 16.77
N THR A 26 -23.67 0.48 16.26
CA THR A 26 -24.08 -0.69 15.48
C THR A 26 -23.07 -0.87 14.37
N ALA A 27 -22.62 -2.10 14.16
CA ALA A 27 -21.71 -2.41 13.07
C ALA A 27 -22.29 -1.85 11.76
N PRO A 28 -21.47 -1.17 10.93
CA PRO A 28 -21.97 -0.56 9.71
C PRO A 28 -22.52 -1.65 8.77
N LEU A 29 -23.64 -1.36 8.11
CA LEU A 29 -24.15 -2.22 7.03
C LEU A 29 -23.16 -2.17 5.85
N ARG A 30 -22.45 -3.27 5.60
CA ARG A 30 -21.50 -3.42 4.49
C ARG A 30 -22.19 -4.04 3.26
N GLY A 31 -21.66 -3.74 2.07
CA GLY A 31 -22.10 -4.39 0.82
C GLY A 31 -21.72 -5.87 0.78
N SER A 32 -22.24 -6.61 -0.22
CA SER A 32 -22.10 -8.06 -0.35
C SER A 32 -20.98 -8.53 -1.29
N LEU A 33 -20.09 -7.62 -1.73
CA LEU A 33 -18.97 -7.96 -2.60
C LEU A 33 -17.98 -8.91 -1.89
N ALA A 34 -17.41 -9.86 -2.64
CA ALA A 34 -16.42 -10.80 -2.10
C ALA A 34 -15.25 -10.05 -1.46
N THR A 35 -14.81 -10.48 -0.27
CA THR A 35 -13.73 -9.82 0.47
C THR A 35 -12.45 -9.70 -0.35
N THR A 36 -12.13 -10.69 -1.18
CA THR A 36 -10.95 -10.66 -2.07
C THR A 36 -11.04 -9.57 -3.14
N ALA A 37 -12.23 -9.30 -3.70
CA ALA A 37 -12.43 -8.20 -4.64
C ALA A 37 -12.36 -6.83 -3.93
N CYS A 38 -12.85 -6.74 -2.69
CA CYS A 38 -12.67 -5.54 -1.86
C CYS A 38 -11.18 -5.29 -1.54
N MET A 39 -10.41 -6.35 -1.26
CA MET A 39 -8.96 -6.28 -1.03
C MET A 39 -8.20 -5.78 -2.27
N GLU A 40 -8.58 -6.27 -3.44
CA GLU A 40 -8.02 -5.82 -4.72
C GLU A 40 -8.32 -4.34 -4.94
N THR A 41 -9.57 -3.92 -4.75
CA THR A 41 -9.99 -2.52 -4.88
C THR A 41 -9.23 -1.62 -3.91
N LEU A 42 -9.04 -2.05 -2.66
CA LEU A 42 -8.26 -1.32 -1.67
C LEU A 42 -6.80 -1.14 -2.11
N GLN A 43 -6.18 -2.18 -2.65
CA GLN A 43 -4.79 -2.12 -3.13
C GLN A 43 -4.65 -1.25 -4.37
N VAL A 44 -5.61 -1.30 -5.29
CA VAL A 44 -5.67 -0.41 -6.44
C VAL A 44 -5.78 1.05 -5.99
N GLY A 45 -6.64 1.35 -5.01
CA GLY A 45 -6.76 2.70 -4.44
C GLY A 45 -5.45 3.20 -3.81
N TYR A 46 -4.72 2.34 -3.11
CA TYR A 46 -3.39 2.68 -2.59
C TYR A 46 -2.38 2.97 -3.69
N LEU A 47 -2.33 2.13 -4.74
CA LEU A 47 -1.45 2.36 -5.88
C LEU A 47 -1.73 3.71 -6.54
N HIS A 48 -3.01 4.10 -6.69
CA HIS A 48 -3.37 5.42 -7.23
C HIS A 48 -2.88 6.56 -6.34
N ALA A 49 -3.03 6.43 -5.02
CA ALA A 49 -2.55 7.45 -4.08
C ALA A 49 -1.02 7.62 -4.16
N VAL A 50 -0.29 6.50 -4.17
CA VAL A 50 1.18 6.48 -4.29
C VAL A 50 1.63 7.06 -5.63
N ALA A 51 1.03 6.64 -6.74
CA ALA A 51 1.37 7.13 -8.07
C ALA A 51 1.09 8.64 -8.21
N ALA A 52 -0.05 9.12 -7.70
CA ALA A 52 -0.38 10.53 -7.70
C ALA A 52 0.63 11.38 -6.91
N ALA A 53 1.02 10.93 -5.72
CA ALA A 53 2.02 11.61 -4.90
C ALA A 53 3.42 11.58 -5.53
N ALA A 54 3.77 10.51 -6.25
CA ALA A 54 5.02 10.36 -6.99
C ALA A 54 5.03 11.05 -8.37
N GLY A 55 3.92 11.68 -8.80
CA GLY A 55 3.81 12.29 -10.13
C GLY A 55 3.86 11.28 -11.29
N CYS A 56 3.43 10.04 -11.05
CA CYS A 56 3.43 8.98 -12.05
C CYS A 56 2.06 8.82 -12.72
N SER A 57 2.05 8.39 -13.99
CA SER A 57 0.83 7.96 -14.67
C SER A 57 0.60 6.46 -14.49
N LEU A 58 -0.67 6.05 -14.54
CA LEU A 58 -1.10 4.65 -14.39
C LEU A 58 -1.90 4.22 -15.63
N SER A 59 -1.62 3.03 -16.13
CA SER A 59 -2.46 2.38 -17.15
C SER A 59 -2.59 0.88 -16.91
N GLN A 60 -3.73 0.32 -17.28
CA GLN A 60 -3.96 -1.13 -17.19
C GLN A 60 -3.64 -1.78 -18.55
N PRO A 61 -2.94 -2.92 -18.57
CA PRO A 61 -2.69 -3.63 -19.82
C PRO A 61 -3.98 -4.26 -20.35
N PHE A 62 -4.14 -4.22 -21.68
CA PHE A 62 -5.23 -4.91 -22.37
C PHE A 62 -4.66 -5.71 -23.57
N PRO A 63 -4.92 -7.04 -23.64
CA PRO A 63 -5.57 -7.86 -22.62
C PRO A 63 -4.73 -8.03 -21.34
N ASP A 64 -5.37 -8.37 -20.22
CA ASP A 64 -4.66 -8.74 -18.98
C ASP A 64 -3.82 -9.99 -19.23
N ASN A 65 -2.53 -9.88 -18.94
CA ASN A 65 -1.55 -10.95 -19.11
C ASN A 65 -0.87 -11.35 -17.81
N GLY A 66 -1.51 -11.11 -16.66
CA GLY A 66 -0.94 -11.35 -15.34
C GLY A 66 0.17 -10.34 -15.02
N ILE A 67 -0.10 -9.07 -15.32
CA ILE A 67 0.54 -7.85 -14.83
C ILE A 67 -0.62 -6.88 -14.65
N ASP A 68 -0.78 -6.29 -13.49
CA ASP A 68 -2.01 -5.55 -13.18
C ASP A 68 -1.94 -4.09 -13.66
N TRP A 69 -0.75 -3.47 -13.58
CA TRP A 69 -0.57 -2.05 -13.90
C TRP A 69 0.77 -1.77 -14.58
N HIS A 70 0.77 -0.77 -15.45
CA HIS A 70 1.95 -0.03 -15.87
C HIS A 70 1.99 1.30 -15.11
N VAL A 71 3.16 1.65 -14.61
CA VAL A 71 3.44 2.93 -13.96
C VAL A 71 4.51 3.63 -14.78
N SER A 72 4.21 4.82 -15.29
CA SER A 72 5.18 5.62 -16.05
C SER A 72 5.54 6.90 -15.30
N HIS A 73 6.79 7.33 -15.47
CA HIS A 73 7.32 8.55 -14.87
C HIS A 73 8.21 9.27 -15.89
N SER A 74 7.83 10.50 -16.22
CA SER A 74 8.59 11.35 -17.13
C SER A 74 9.38 12.39 -16.34
N SER A 75 10.66 12.58 -16.67
CA SER A 75 11.49 13.58 -16.01
C SER A 75 12.70 13.96 -16.86
N ALA A 76 13.00 15.26 -16.90
CA ALA A 76 14.22 15.77 -17.54
C ALA A 76 15.52 15.28 -16.87
N GLY A 77 15.43 14.70 -15.67
CA GLY A 77 16.57 14.07 -14.98
C GLY A 77 16.85 12.64 -15.40
N HIS A 78 16.00 12.02 -16.24
CA HIS A 78 16.28 10.70 -16.79
C HIS A 78 17.33 10.79 -17.88
N THR A 79 18.17 9.75 -18.00
CA THR A 79 19.32 9.73 -18.91
C THR A 79 19.21 8.68 -20.01
N VAL A 80 18.29 7.71 -19.87
CA VAL A 80 18.08 6.66 -20.89
C VAL A 80 16.93 6.96 -21.83
N ASP A 81 15.90 7.63 -21.33
CA ASP A 81 14.71 8.07 -22.07
C ASP A 81 14.05 9.23 -21.29
N ASP A 82 13.15 9.98 -21.90
CA ASP A 82 12.43 11.08 -21.22
C ASP A 82 11.27 10.59 -20.33
N GLU A 83 10.77 9.39 -20.64
CA GLU A 83 9.81 8.63 -19.86
C GLU A 83 10.28 7.18 -19.64
N VAL A 84 10.20 6.71 -18.40
CA VAL A 84 10.37 5.28 -18.11
C VAL A 84 9.11 4.66 -17.55
N THR A 85 8.92 3.38 -17.85
CA THR A 85 7.80 2.57 -17.37
C THR A 85 8.29 1.39 -16.55
N ILE A 86 7.58 1.07 -15.47
CA ILE A 86 7.66 -0.24 -14.81
C ILE A 86 6.31 -0.95 -14.84
N LYS A 87 6.37 -2.27 -14.79
CA LYS A 87 5.20 -3.15 -14.68
C LYS A 87 5.01 -3.59 -13.23
N VAL A 88 3.80 -3.53 -12.73
CA VAL A 88 3.46 -3.83 -11.34
C VAL A 88 2.46 -4.97 -11.30
N GLN A 89 2.81 -6.03 -10.56
CA GLN A 89 1.85 -7.03 -10.11
C GLN A 89 1.49 -6.72 -8.66
N LEU A 90 0.20 -6.59 -8.40
CA LEU A 90 -0.43 -6.46 -7.10
C LEU A 90 -0.79 -7.83 -6.54
N LYS A 91 -0.52 -8.03 -5.26
CA LYS A 91 -1.09 -9.11 -4.44
C LYS A 91 -1.52 -8.55 -3.10
N CYS A 92 -2.65 -9.00 -2.58
CA CYS A 92 -3.16 -8.60 -1.28
C CYS A 92 -3.46 -9.83 -0.42
N THR A 93 -3.10 -9.81 0.86
CA THR A 93 -3.36 -10.93 1.78
C THR A 93 -3.65 -10.47 3.19
N TYR A 94 -4.57 -11.18 3.86
CA TYR A 94 -4.80 -11.11 5.32
C TYR A 94 -4.16 -12.29 6.07
N GLN A 95 -3.55 -13.25 5.35
CA GLN A 95 -2.99 -14.47 5.95
C GLN A 95 -1.71 -14.17 6.73
N ILE A 96 -1.02 -13.08 6.39
CA ILE A 96 0.16 -12.58 7.08
C ILE A 96 -0.28 -11.32 7.83
N PRO A 97 -0.06 -11.23 9.16
CA PRO A 97 -0.46 -10.06 9.92
C PRO A 97 0.34 -8.83 9.46
N PRO A 98 -0.25 -7.62 9.58
CA PRO A 98 0.49 -6.37 9.43
C PRO A 98 1.70 -6.32 10.36
N HIS A 99 2.73 -5.57 9.96
CA HIS A 99 4.00 -5.45 10.70
C HIS A 99 4.64 -6.83 11.01
N PRO A 100 4.94 -7.63 9.97
CA PRO A 100 5.53 -8.95 10.17
C PRO A 100 6.89 -8.83 10.87
N PRO A 101 7.21 -9.74 11.81
CA PRO A 101 8.45 -9.65 12.57
C PRO A 101 9.66 -9.96 11.67
N GLY A 102 10.77 -9.27 11.94
CA GLY A 102 12.06 -9.51 11.30
C GLY A 102 12.26 -8.82 9.94
N PRO A 103 13.34 -9.16 9.22
CA PRO A 103 13.78 -8.41 8.04
C PRO A 103 13.00 -8.75 6.76
N ALA A 104 12.24 -9.84 6.75
CA ALA A 104 11.45 -10.28 5.61
C ALA A 104 10.33 -11.24 6.01
N PHE A 105 9.27 -11.32 5.20
CA PHE A 105 8.22 -12.34 5.30
C PHE A 105 8.19 -13.26 4.07
N SER A 106 7.66 -14.46 4.25
CA SER A 106 7.50 -15.43 3.16
C SER A 106 6.19 -15.20 2.43
N PHE A 107 6.23 -15.19 1.10
CA PHE A 107 5.03 -15.07 0.27
C PHE A 107 5.07 -16.10 -0.86
N THR A 108 3.99 -16.87 -1.01
CA THR A 108 3.92 -17.97 -1.97
C THR A 108 3.21 -17.53 -3.24
N LEU A 109 3.88 -17.66 -4.38
CA LEU A 109 3.35 -17.36 -5.71
C LEU A 109 3.11 -18.64 -6.49
N ASP A 110 2.08 -18.64 -7.33
CA ASP A 110 1.99 -19.61 -8.43
C ASP A 110 3.15 -19.40 -9.40
N ASN A 111 3.73 -20.51 -9.88
CA ASN A 111 4.91 -20.48 -10.72
C ASN A 111 4.68 -19.70 -12.02
N ASP A 112 3.47 -19.72 -12.57
CA ASP A 112 3.13 -18.97 -13.79
C ASP A 112 3.24 -17.45 -13.59
N HIS A 113 2.90 -16.95 -12.40
CA HIS A 113 3.11 -15.54 -12.04
C HIS A 113 4.60 -15.25 -11.77
N LEU A 114 5.29 -16.15 -11.06
CA LEU A 114 6.71 -15.98 -10.76
C LEU A 114 7.56 -15.95 -12.03
N VAL A 115 7.33 -16.85 -12.98
CA VAL A 115 8.07 -16.89 -14.26
C VAL A 115 7.97 -15.56 -15.00
N LYS A 116 6.79 -14.92 -15.00
CA LYS A 116 6.61 -13.60 -15.62
C LYS A 116 7.41 -12.52 -14.91
N LEU A 117 7.36 -12.50 -13.58
CA LEU A 117 8.07 -11.52 -12.72
C LEU A 117 9.59 -11.72 -12.72
N ALA A 118 10.04 -12.97 -12.83
CA ALA A 118 11.45 -13.35 -12.77
C ALA A 118 12.18 -13.27 -14.11
N ARG A 119 11.47 -13.01 -15.21
CA ARG A 119 12.08 -12.87 -16.54
C ARG A 119 13.22 -11.84 -16.52
N THR A 120 14.37 -12.25 -17.03
CA THR A 120 15.57 -11.40 -17.19
C THR A 120 16.41 -11.92 -18.37
N PRO A 121 17.08 -11.05 -19.15
CA PRO A 121 16.98 -9.58 -19.13
C PRO A 121 15.61 -9.08 -19.64
N VAL A 122 15.26 -7.84 -19.28
CA VAL A 122 14.03 -7.16 -19.73
C VAL A 122 14.31 -5.68 -19.97
N SER A 123 13.66 -5.10 -20.98
CA SER A 123 13.70 -3.65 -21.23
C SER A 123 12.76 -2.88 -20.29
N VAL A 124 11.64 -3.49 -19.91
CA VAL A 124 10.67 -2.91 -18.96
C VAL A 124 10.68 -3.76 -17.70
N HIS A 125 11.16 -3.18 -16.60
CA HIS A 125 11.26 -3.86 -15.33
C HIS A 125 9.90 -4.17 -14.72
N LYS A 126 9.86 -5.22 -13.89
CA LYS A 126 8.66 -5.68 -13.20
C LYS A 126 8.90 -5.70 -11.70
N ILE A 127 7.93 -5.27 -10.92
CA ILE A 127 7.95 -5.42 -9.46
C ILE A 127 6.68 -6.13 -9.00
N LEU A 128 6.82 -6.86 -7.90
CA LEU A 128 5.70 -7.36 -7.12
C LEU A 128 5.45 -6.39 -5.97
N VAL A 129 4.21 -5.96 -5.78
CA VAL A 129 3.75 -5.19 -4.62
C VAL A 129 2.75 -6.04 -3.83
N VAL A 130 3.10 -6.34 -2.58
CA VAL A 130 2.29 -7.15 -1.68
C VAL A 130 1.72 -6.30 -0.56
N MET A 131 0.40 -6.16 -0.54
CA MET A 131 -0.34 -5.50 0.54
C MET A 131 -0.67 -6.51 1.64
N LEU A 132 -0.28 -6.18 2.88
CA LEU A 132 -0.75 -6.85 4.09
C LEU A 132 -1.90 -6.07 4.70
N VAL A 133 -3.06 -6.72 4.86
CA VAL A 133 -4.27 -6.10 5.42
C VAL A 133 -4.74 -6.81 6.69
N PRO A 134 -5.37 -6.09 7.64
CA PRO A 134 -6.08 -6.71 8.74
C PRO A 134 -7.16 -7.68 8.25
N ARG A 135 -7.41 -8.76 9.00
CA ARG A 135 -8.48 -9.72 8.66
C ARG A 135 -9.87 -9.09 8.74
N THR A 136 -10.08 -8.17 9.69
CA THR A 136 -11.35 -7.48 9.91
C THR A 136 -11.46 -6.28 8.97
N GLN A 137 -12.46 -6.27 8.08
CA GLN A 137 -12.64 -5.18 7.09
C GLN A 137 -12.89 -3.81 7.74
N ASP A 138 -13.52 -3.77 8.92
CA ASP A 138 -13.74 -2.53 9.67
C ASP A 138 -12.44 -1.84 10.12
N GLU A 139 -11.33 -2.56 10.08
CA GLU A 139 -10.03 -2.02 10.40
C GLU A 139 -9.30 -1.43 9.19
N TRP A 140 -9.75 -1.66 7.95
CA TRP A 140 -8.97 -1.32 6.76
C TRP A 140 -8.78 0.19 6.55
N LEU A 141 -9.75 1.00 6.96
CA LEU A 141 -9.79 2.44 6.68
C LEU A 141 -10.41 3.20 7.86
N ARG A 142 -9.74 4.28 8.28
CA ARG A 142 -10.26 5.23 9.25
C ARG A 142 -10.09 6.63 8.70
N ALA A 143 -11.18 7.38 8.58
CA ALA A 143 -11.14 8.77 8.21
C ALA A 143 -11.27 9.66 9.45
N SER A 144 -10.53 10.76 9.46
CA SER A 144 -10.60 11.84 10.44
C SER A 144 -10.52 13.17 9.70
N HIS A 145 -10.65 14.29 10.42
CA HIS A 145 -10.54 15.62 9.83
C HIS A 145 -9.14 15.89 9.24
N ASP A 146 -8.10 15.28 9.81
CA ASP A 146 -6.71 15.56 9.43
C ASP A 146 -6.16 14.57 8.41
N ARG A 147 -6.66 13.33 8.40
CA ARG A 147 -6.09 12.25 7.59
C ARG A 147 -7.04 11.10 7.33
N LEU A 148 -6.73 10.40 6.24
CA LEU A 148 -7.26 9.09 5.89
C LEU A 148 -6.23 8.01 6.22
N ASP A 149 -6.44 7.31 7.33
CA ASP A 149 -5.60 6.20 7.76
C ASP A 149 -6.05 4.93 7.06
N LEU A 150 -5.31 4.54 6.03
CA LEU A 150 -5.42 3.22 5.44
C LEU A 150 -4.55 2.24 6.24
N ARG A 151 -5.16 1.35 7.03
CA ARG A 151 -4.41 0.41 7.88
C ARG A 151 -3.98 -0.80 7.07
N HIS A 152 -3.02 -0.58 6.18
CA HIS A 152 -2.34 -1.61 5.41
C HIS A 152 -0.87 -1.21 5.23
N CYS A 153 -0.04 -2.15 4.81
CA CYS A 153 1.31 -1.83 4.35
C CYS A 153 1.59 -2.61 3.07
N CYS A 154 1.97 -1.88 2.03
CA CYS A 154 2.45 -2.46 0.79
C CYS A 154 3.96 -2.59 0.84
N TYR A 155 4.46 -3.75 0.48
CA TYR A 155 5.89 -4.03 0.37
C TYR A 155 6.20 -4.36 -1.07
N TRP A 156 7.36 -3.96 -1.58
CA TRP A 156 7.74 -4.23 -2.95
C TRP A 156 9.04 -5.03 -3.08
N THR A 157 9.15 -5.78 -4.17
CA THR A 157 10.42 -6.40 -4.56
C THR A 157 10.50 -6.60 -6.07
N ASN A 158 11.70 -6.46 -6.62
CA ASN A 158 12.03 -6.96 -7.95
C ASN A 158 12.42 -8.45 -7.83
N LEU A 159 11.85 -9.31 -8.67
CA LEU A 159 12.11 -10.77 -8.67
C LEU A 159 12.92 -11.22 -9.88
N ALA A 160 13.51 -10.31 -10.66
CA ALA A 160 14.25 -10.64 -11.87
C ALA A 160 15.38 -11.65 -11.54
N GLY A 161 15.42 -12.76 -12.27
CA GLY A 161 16.37 -13.85 -12.04
C GLY A 161 16.05 -14.78 -10.87
N HIS A 162 14.94 -14.59 -10.15
CA HIS A 162 14.56 -15.48 -9.05
C HIS A 162 14.20 -16.88 -9.59
N PRO A 163 14.81 -17.96 -9.07
CA PRO A 163 14.53 -19.31 -9.55
C PRO A 163 13.13 -19.78 -9.13
N VAL A 164 12.51 -20.61 -9.95
CA VAL A 164 11.35 -21.42 -9.58
C VAL A 164 11.85 -22.66 -8.85
N THR A 165 11.46 -22.85 -7.59
CA THR A 165 11.98 -23.93 -6.74
C THR A 165 10.95 -25.00 -6.40
N GLY A 166 9.65 -24.68 -6.44
CA GLY A 166 8.59 -25.67 -6.21
C GLY A 166 7.91 -26.14 -7.50
N ARG A 167 7.11 -27.20 -7.40
CA ARG A 167 6.44 -27.83 -8.58
C ARG A 167 5.33 -26.98 -9.19
N ARG A 168 4.50 -26.36 -8.35
CA ARG A 168 3.37 -25.49 -8.79
C ARG A 168 3.48 -24.07 -8.23
N ARG A 169 4.09 -23.94 -7.06
CA ARG A 169 4.21 -22.70 -6.31
C ARG A 169 5.62 -22.58 -5.77
N THR A 170 6.10 -21.35 -5.68
CA THR A 170 7.41 -21.02 -5.12
C THR A 170 7.23 -19.94 -4.07
N THR A 171 7.89 -20.13 -2.93
CA THR A 171 7.92 -19.13 -1.85
C THR A 171 9.07 -18.17 -2.08
N VAL A 172 8.77 -16.88 -2.14
CA VAL A 172 9.75 -15.79 -2.19
C VAL A 172 9.81 -15.07 -0.85
N ARG A 173 10.92 -14.38 -0.58
CA ARG A 173 11.11 -13.58 0.63
C ARG A 173 10.95 -12.11 0.28
N ILE A 174 10.04 -11.43 0.97
CA ILE A 174 9.72 -10.00 0.75
C ILE A 174 10.29 -9.19 1.92
N PRO A 175 11.26 -8.28 1.67
CA PRO A 175 11.86 -7.47 2.72
C PRO A 175 10.87 -6.52 3.39
N THR A 176 10.89 -6.44 4.72
CA THR A 176 10.04 -5.53 5.49
C THR A 176 10.51 -4.08 5.44
N SER A 177 11.77 -3.85 5.06
CA SER A 177 12.32 -2.50 4.85
C SER A 177 11.88 -1.86 3.52
N ARG A 178 11.32 -2.63 2.58
CA ARG A 178 10.91 -2.14 1.25
C ARG A 178 9.43 -1.80 1.23
N ILE A 179 9.04 -0.79 2.00
CA ILE A 179 7.69 -0.22 1.94
C ILE A 179 7.50 0.45 0.58
N PHE A 180 6.35 0.26 -0.04
CA PHE A 180 6.00 0.83 -1.34
C PHE A 180 5.19 2.12 -1.16
N ASP A 181 5.87 3.21 -0.82
CA ASP A 181 5.29 4.56 -0.77
C ASP A 181 5.71 5.39 -2.00
N ASP A 182 5.31 6.66 -2.02
CA ASP A 182 5.63 7.61 -3.10
C ASP A 182 7.15 7.81 -3.25
N ARG A 183 7.87 7.90 -2.13
CA ARG A 183 9.33 8.07 -2.13
C ARG A 183 10.04 6.86 -2.71
N ALA A 184 9.66 5.66 -2.29
CA ALA A 184 10.18 4.42 -2.85
C ALA A 184 9.90 4.32 -4.35
N LEU A 185 8.72 4.75 -4.81
CA LEU A 185 8.40 4.80 -6.23
C LEU A 185 9.27 5.82 -6.99
N CYS A 186 9.44 7.04 -6.48
CA CYS A 186 10.36 8.02 -7.07
C CYS A 186 11.80 7.50 -7.15
N GLU A 187 12.29 6.82 -6.11
CA GLU A 187 13.63 6.21 -6.11
C GLU A 187 13.76 5.11 -7.17
N ILE A 188 12.76 4.22 -7.27
CA ILE A 188 12.72 3.18 -8.32
C ILE A 188 12.77 3.85 -9.69
N MET A 189 11.92 4.84 -9.95
CA MET A 189 11.85 5.52 -11.24
C MET A 189 13.14 6.27 -11.56
N THR A 190 13.80 6.86 -10.57
CA THR A 190 15.10 7.51 -10.74
C THR A 190 16.17 6.49 -11.16
N ARG A 191 16.23 5.33 -10.49
CA ARG A 191 17.17 4.26 -10.85
C ARG A 191 16.91 3.75 -12.27
N VAL A 192 15.66 3.49 -12.61
CA VAL A 192 15.27 3.01 -13.95
C VAL A 192 15.54 4.06 -15.03
N GLY A 193 15.23 5.34 -14.75
CA GLY A 193 15.55 6.49 -15.61
C GLY A 193 17.04 6.69 -15.85
N ALA A 194 17.90 6.15 -14.99
CA ALA A 194 19.35 6.11 -15.18
C ALA A 194 19.86 4.82 -15.86
N GLY A 195 18.97 3.93 -16.32
CA GLY A 195 19.31 2.63 -16.91
C GLY A 195 19.61 1.53 -15.88
N GLY A 196 19.37 1.82 -14.60
CA GLY A 196 19.47 0.87 -13.51
C GLY A 196 18.22 0.00 -13.38
N ARG A 197 18.15 -0.75 -12.27
CA ARG A 197 17.02 -1.62 -11.94
C ARG A 197 16.28 -1.08 -10.72
N PRO A 198 14.99 -1.41 -10.55
CA PRO A 198 14.24 -1.13 -9.33
C PRO A 198 14.97 -1.63 -8.08
#